data_AF-A0ABC8UMQ9-F1
#
_entry.id   AF-A0ABC8UMQ9-F1
#
_cell.length_a   1.000
_cell.length_b   1.000
_cell.length_c   1.000
_cell.angle_alpha   90.00
_cell.angle_beta   90.00
_cell.angle_gamma   90.00
#
_symmetry.space_group_name_H-M   'P 1'
#
loop_
_entity.id
_entity.type
_entity.pdbx_description
1 polymer ?
#
loop_
_entity_poly.entity_id
_entity_poly.type
_entity_poly.pdbx_seq_one_letter_code
_entity_poly.pdbx_strand_id
1 'polypeptide(L)'
;MKGQPTNCWFCCNHWGIGMEITDLTKEEVERLVSELMAGEKGKEIKRKAMEWKKLAEEATSPTGSSYNNYYDKVVAKVLLSKLQ
;
A
#
# COMPACT_ATOMS: atom_id res chain seq x y z
N MET A 1 -0.65 -17.57 5.98
CA MET A 1 -1.74 -16.92 5.20
C MET A 1 -2.76 -16.14 6.05
N LYS A 2 -2.46 -15.71 7.30
CA LYS A 2 -3.46 -15.08 8.20
C LYS A 2 -3.70 -13.57 8.03
N GLY A 3 -2.87 -12.86 7.26
CA GLY A 3 -2.95 -11.40 7.14
C GLY A 3 -3.91 -10.88 6.06
N GLN A 4 -4.53 -11.76 5.26
CA GLN A 4 -5.35 -11.35 4.12
C GLN A 4 -6.59 -10.51 4.52
N PRO A 5 -7.36 -10.86 5.56
CA PRO A 5 -8.50 -10.04 5.97
C PRO A 5 -8.10 -8.63 6.43
N THR A 6 -6.98 -8.54 7.15
CA THR A 6 -6.43 -7.25 7.60
C THR A 6 -6.01 -6.40 6.40
N ASN A 7 -5.27 -6.97 5.44
CA ASN A 7 -4.86 -6.26 4.24
C ASN A 7 -6.05 -5.79 3.42
N CYS A 8 -7.07 -6.65 3.24
CA CYS A 8 -8.30 -6.26 2.53
C CYS A 8 -8.97 -5.06 3.19
N TRP A 9 -9.14 -5.12 4.51
CA TRP A 9 -9.74 -4.03 5.27
C TRP A 9 -8.96 -2.72 5.11
N PHE A 10 -7.63 -2.75 5.23
CA PHE A 10 -6.79 -1.56 5.03
C PHE A 10 -6.85 -1.04 3.59
N CYS A 11 -6.72 -1.91 2.59
CA CYS A 11 -6.78 -1.53 1.18
C CYS A 11 -8.12 -0.88 0.82
N CYS A 12 -9.23 -1.43 1.29
CA CYS A 12 -10.57 -0.96 0.93
C CYS A 12 -11.02 0.25 1.77
N ASN A 13 -10.81 0.22 3.09
CA ASN A 13 -11.41 1.19 4.01
C ASN A 13 -10.45 2.31 4.42
N HIS A 14 -9.16 2.01 4.59
CA HIS A 14 -8.20 2.99 5.11
C HIS A 14 -7.45 3.71 3.99
N TRP A 15 -6.83 2.96 3.08
CA TRP A 15 -6.05 3.51 1.97
C TRP A 15 -6.94 3.87 0.78
N GLY A 16 -8.08 3.18 0.62
CA GLY A 16 -9.01 3.39 -0.48
C GLY A 16 -8.42 3.05 -1.85
N ILE A 17 -7.53 2.06 -1.88
CA ILE A 17 -6.80 1.61 -3.08
C ILE A 17 -7.32 0.26 -3.60
N GLY A 18 -8.43 -0.24 -3.05
CA GLY A 18 -8.96 -1.56 -3.38
C GLY A 18 -10.48 -1.65 -3.33
N MET A 19 -10.99 -2.74 -3.88
CA MET A 19 -12.39 -3.16 -3.81
C MET A 19 -12.42 -4.62 -3.35
N GLU A 20 -13.32 -4.91 -2.42
CA GLU A 20 -13.50 -6.25 -1.87
C GLU A 20 -14.56 -7.01 -2.69
N ILE A 21 -14.30 -8.28 -2.94
CA ILE A 21 -15.27 -9.22 -3.51
C ILE A 21 -15.96 -9.90 -2.33
N THR A 22 -17.25 -9.64 -2.13
CA THR A 22 -18.04 -10.23 -1.04
C THR A 22 -18.61 -11.59 -1.43
N ASP A 23 -19.10 -11.71 -2.67
CA ASP A 23 -19.69 -12.92 -3.21
C ASP A 23 -18.89 -13.38 -4.43
N LEU A 24 -18.40 -14.62 -4.38
CA LEU A 24 -17.59 -15.19 -5.45
C LEU A 24 -18.47 -15.71 -6.59
N THR A 25 -19.12 -14.79 -7.30
CA THR A 25 -19.89 -15.05 -8.52
C THR A 25 -19.21 -14.43 -9.73
N LYS A 26 -19.44 -14.98 -10.91
CA LYS A 26 -18.85 -14.46 -12.15
C LYS A 26 -19.35 -13.04 -12.43
N GLU A 27 -20.64 -12.81 -12.19
CA GLU A 27 -21.33 -11.55 -12.43
C GLU A 27 -20.77 -10.43 -11.53
N GLU A 28 -20.52 -10.73 -10.25
CA GLU A 28 -19.94 -9.76 -9.32
C GLU A 28 -18.49 -9.42 -9.70
N VAL A 29 -17.69 -10.43 -10.06
CA VAL A 29 -16.32 -10.21 -10.52
C VAL A 29 -16.28 -9.35 -11.78
N GLU A 30 -17.12 -9.65 -12.78
CA GLU A 30 -17.21 -8.86 -14.02
C GLU A 30 -17.60 -7.40 -13.75
N ARG A 31 -18.56 -7.18 -12.85
CA ARG A 31 -19.00 -5.85 -12.43
C ARG A 31 -17.89 -5.07 -11.75
N LEU A 32 -17.19 -5.67 -10.78
CA LEU A 32 -16.12 -5.02 -10.03
C LEU A 32 -14.91 -4.71 -10.92
N VAL A 33 -14.54 -5.62 -11.82
CA VAL A 33 -13.45 -5.41 -12.79
C VAL A 33 -13.81 -4.27 -13.75
N SER A 34 -15.05 -4.23 -14.26
CA SER A 34 -15.50 -3.16 -15.15
C SER A 34 -15.47 -1.79 -14.46
N GLU A 35 -15.95 -1.71 -13.22
CA GLU A 35 -15.90 -0.48 -12.42
C GLU A 35 -14.46 -0.04 -12.08
N LEU A 36 -13.57 -0.99 -11.79
CA LEU A 36 -12.16 -0.71 -11.51
C LEU A 36 -11.42 -0.18 -12.74
N MET A 37 -11.74 -0.67 -13.93
CA MET A 37 -11.03 -0.34 -15.17
C MET A 37 -11.56 0.94 -15.84
N ALA A 38 -12.88 1.14 -15.87
CA ALA A 38 -13.51 2.22 -16.64
C ALA A 38 -14.41 3.14 -15.80
N GLY A 39 -14.83 2.69 -14.60
CA GLY A 39 -15.73 3.44 -13.73
C GLY A 39 -15.05 4.59 -12.99
N GLU A 40 -15.88 5.49 -12.44
CA GLU A 40 -15.41 6.63 -11.66
C GLU A 40 -14.72 6.19 -10.36
N LYS A 41 -15.19 5.10 -9.74
CA LYS A 41 -14.54 4.55 -8.55
C LYS A 41 -13.14 4.04 -8.89
N GLY A 42 -12.96 3.41 -10.05
CA GLY A 42 -11.66 2.95 -10.54
C GLY A 42 -10.67 4.10 -10.75
N LYS A 43 -11.12 5.22 -11.31
CA LYS A 43 -10.30 6.44 -11.47
C LYS A 43 -9.85 6.99 -10.13
N GLU A 44 -10.75 7.04 -9.14
CA GLU A 44 -10.42 7.52 -7.79
C GLU A 44 -9.45 6.58 -7.06
N ILE A 45 -9.64 5.25 -7.16
CA ILE A 45 -8.71 4.25 -6.64
C ILE A 45 -7.30 4.45 -7.23
N LYS A 46 -7.23 4.64 -8.55
CA LYS A 46 -5.96 4.89 -9.24
C LYS A 46 -5.29 6.17 -8.75
N ARG A 47 -6.05 7.26 -8.57
CA ARG A 47 -5.54 8.53 -8.05
C ARG A 47 -4.90 8.34 -6.66
N LYS A 48 -5.63 7.70 -5.73
CA LYS A 48 -5.12 7.40 -4.38
C LYS A 48 -3.89 6.49 -4.41
N ALA A 49 -3.89 5.47 -5.26
CA ALA A 49 -2.76 4.57 -5.39
C ALA A 49 -1.48 5.32 -5.86
N MET A 50 -1.63 6.28 -6.78
CA MET A 50 -0.52 7.12 -7.23
C MET A 50 -0.01 8.06 -6.13
N GLU A 51 -0.90 8.60 -5.29
CA GLU A 51 -0.51 9.41 -4.12
C GLU A 51 0.27 8.58 -3.10
N TRP A 52 -0.23 7.39 -2.75
CA TRP A 52 0.46 6.45 -1.87
C TRP A 52 1.82 6.04 -2.42
N LYS A 53 1.91 5.78 -3.74
CA LYS A 53 3.19 5.49 -4.41
C LYS A 53 4.19 6.63 -4.22
N LYS A 54 3.77 7.88 -4.48
CA LYS A 54 4.63 9.06 -4.33
C LYS A 54 5.12 9.21 -2.88
N LEU A 55 4.24 9.07 -1.90
CA LEU A 55 4.61 9.13 -0.48
C LEU A 55 5.61 8.04 -0.09
N ALA A 56 5.44 6.82 -0.62
CA ALA A 56 6.37 5.72 -0.39
C ALA A 56 7.75 6.00 -1.00
N GLU A 57 7.81 6.54 -2.21
CA GLU A 57 9.05 6.95 -2.88
C GLU A 57 9.75 8.08 -2.10
N GLU A 58 9.02 9.10 -1.66
CA GLU A 58 9.57 10.20 -0.85
C GLU A 58 10.13 9.69 0.48
N ALA A 59 9.38 8.85 1.19
CA ALA A 59 9.79 8.28 2.46
C ALA A 59 11.04 7.37 2.36
N THR A 60 11.26 6.75 1.20
CA THR A 60 12.40 5.84 0.96
C THR A 60 13.56 6.50 0.20
N SER A 61 13.42 7.76 -0.20
CA SER A 61 14.49 8.54 -0.82
C SER A 61 15.70 8.75 0.12
N PRO A 62 16.88 9.19 -0.38
CA PRO A 62 18.07 9.41 0.46
C PRO A 62 17.91 10.42 1.61
N THR A 63 16.87 11.26 1.56
CA THR A 63 16.52 12.19 2.65
C THR A 63 15.21 11.82 3.34
N GLY A 64 14.62 10.70 2.94
CA GLY A 64 13.32 10.21 3.37
C GLY A 64 13.35 9.66 4.79
N SER A 65 12.19 9.71 5.45
CA SER A 65 12.02 9.31 6.84
C SER A 65 12.36 7.83 7.08
N SER A 66 11.96 6.93 6.18
CA SER A 66 12.24 5.50 6.29
C SER A 66 13.73 5.22 6.09
N TYR A 67 14.38 5.92 5.15
CA TYR A 67 15.83 5.79 4.92
C TYR A 67 16.62 6.24 6.16
N ASN A 68 16.31 7.42 6.70
CA ASN A 68 16.96 7.94 7.90
C ASN A 68 16.73 7.03 9.10
N ASN A 69 15.49 6.57 9.30
CA ASN A 69 15.17 5.64 10.39
C ASN A 69 15.95 4.32 10.27
N TYR A 70 16.13 3.78 9.07
CA TYR A 70 16.95 2.59 8.84
C TYR A 70 18.42 2.86 9.20
N TYR A 71 19.00 3.95 8.70
CA TYR A 71 20.39 4.28 9.00
C TYR A 71 20.60 4.48 10.51
N ASP A 72 19.80 5.32 11.15
CA ASP A 72 19.99 5.70 12.55
C ASP A 72 19.74 4.53 13.51
N LYS A 73 18.65 3.78 13.30
CA LYS A 73 18.23 2.75 14.28
C LYS A 73 18.80 1.38 14.01
N VAL A 74 19.10 1.06 12.75
CA VAL A 74 19.59 -0.28 12.39
C VAL A 74 21.08 -0.23 12.12
N VAL A 75 21.51 0.59 11.15
CA VAL A 75 22.93 0.62 10.75
C VAL A 75 23.81 1.16 11.87
N ALA A 76 23.57 2.40 12.31
CA ALA A 76 24.39 3.05 13.32
C ALA A 76 24.27 2.35 14.68
N LYS A 77 23.05 2.14 15.16
CA LYS A 77 22.82 1.62 16.53
C LYS A 77 23.05 0.13 16.71
N VAL A 78 22.92 -0.72 15.69
CA VAL A 78 23.02 -2.18 15.86
C VAL A 78 24.26 -2.75 15.17
N LEU A 79 24.59 -2.28 13.98
CA LEU A 79 25.68 -2.86 13.20
C LEU A 79 27.02 -2.18 13.52
N LEU A 80 27.06 -0.85 13.50
CA LEU A 80 28.30 -0.10 13.75
C LEU A 80 28.71 -0.08 15.22
N SER A 81 27.75 -0.03 16.14
CA SER A 81 28.01 -0.13 17.59
C SER A 81 28.59 -1.46 18.06
N LYS A 82 28.49 -2.51 17.24
CA LYS A 82 29.11 -3.84 17.50
C LYS A 82 30.50 -3.99 16.91
N LEU A 83 30.91 -3.05 16.06
CA LEU A 83 32.23 -3.01 15.41
C LEU A 83 33.19 -2.05 16.14
N GLN A 84 32.68 -1.30 17.11
CA GLN A 84 33.44 -0.47 18.05
C GLN A 84 33.47 -1.15 19.41
#